data_AF-A0A933XY23-F1
#
_entry.id   AF-A0A933XY23-F1
#
_cell.length_a   1.000
_cell.length_b   1.000
_cell.length_c   1.000
_cell.angle_alpha   90.00
_cell.angle_beta   90.00
_cell.angle_gamma   90.00
#
_symmetry.space_group_name_H-M   'P 1'
#
loop_
_entity.id
_entity.type
_entity.pdbx_description
1 polymer ?
#
loop_
_entity_poly.entity_id
_entity_poly.type
_entity_poly.pdbx_seq_one_letter_code
_entity_poly.pdbx_strand_id
1 'polypeptide(L)'
;MRIEFERSQRYKVQLVCLVISVDRMDRMQDLYGQEFKSDLLRGVQSLLRQTVRESDLTGTVVDDRVIVLVTHTPPEGARVLANRLLDGARKLTFRAGPRTIRVTLSIGGAHNQHGSNLFFDTLVEVAEGGLSVAQGAGGDRYVHSELYEFFQAKHERERRERGDVAPEFVPEPETVAPPPAAPEAEAAASPEALEPLPQSMAEMQRDVLRGLVAEEGTKALQSARRAQEALVHAIEDMQARGGDPNLATELDAYRRQIDLLERRIAKLTQLLAMTEDELRRLIDAKSIDPGVSSVYRSVQGLDDAVANAKAKKEVMKRIFQANLELKQQLSSGN
;
A
#
# COMPACT_ATOMS: atom_id res chain seq x y z
N MET A 1 -17.71 5.98 14.62
CA MET A 1 -16.50 5.18 14.32
C MET A 1 -15.23 5.84 14.83
N ARG A 2 -14.85 7.05 14.37
CA ARG A 2 -13.66 7.78 14.87
C ARG A 2 -13.63 7.92 16.41
N ILE A 3 -14.76 8.30 17.00
CA ILE A 3 -14.94 8.37 18.47
C ILE A 3 -14.65 7.02 19.14
N GLU A 4 -15.12 5.92 18.58
CA GLU A 4 -14.93 4.59 19.18
C GLU A 4 -13.49 4.10 19.04
N PHE A 5 -12.82 4.47 17.95
CA PHE A 5 -11.38 4.26 17.78
C PHE A 5 -10.56 5.07 18.79
N GLU A 6 -10.86 6.36 18.98
CA GLU A 6 -10.20 7.18 20.01
C GLU A 6 -10.44 6.62 21.42
N ARG A 7 -11.67 6.14 21.67
CA ARG A 7 -12.03 5.43 22.91
C ARG A 7 -11.19 4.17 23.10
N SER A 8 -11.02 3.36 22.05
CA SER A 8 -10.24 2.13 22.13
C SER A 8 -8.76 2.39 22.35
N GLN A 9 -8.20 3.44 21.74
CA GLN A 9 -6.82 3.90 22.00
C GLN A 9 -6.65 4.35 23.46
N ARG A 10 -7.56 5.19 23.96
CA ARG A 10 -7.51 5.72 25.34
C ARG A 10 -7.59 4.61 26.40
N TYR A 11 -8.53 3.68 26.24
CA TYR A 11 -8.77 2.63 27.23
C TYR A 11 -8.03 1.32 26.92
N LYS A 12 -7.16 1.31 25.90
CA LYS A 12 -6.42 0.12 25.43
C LYS A 12 -7.34 -1.08 25.18
N VAL A 13 -8.51 -0.81 24.63
CA VAL A 13 -9.49 -1.83 24.26
C VAL A 13 -9.16 -2.37 22.87
N GLN A 14 -9.27 -3.69 22.70
CA GLN A 14 -9.08 -4.34 21.41
C GLN A 14 -10.18 -3.94 20.44
N LEU A 15 -9.77 -3.54 19.24
CA LEU A 15 -10.67 -3.09 18.19
C LEU A 15 -10.15 -3.56 16.84
N VAL A 16 -11.06 -4.10 16.03
CA VAL A 16 -10.77 -4.58 14.68
C VAL A 16 -11.66 -3.84 13.68
N CYS A 17 -11.05 -3.27 12.66
CA CYS A 17 -11.70 -2.74 11.48
C CYS A 17 -11.78 -3.83 10.42
N LEU A 18 -12.98 -4.06 9.89
CA LEU A 18 -13.23 -4.92 8.73
C LEU A 18 -13.75 -4.05 7.59
N VAL A 19 -13.19 -4.21 6.40
CA VAL A 19 -13.72 -3.63 5.17
C VAL A 19 -14.18 -4.76 4.26
N ILE A 20 -15.42 -4.69 3.81
CA ILE A 20 -16.17 -5.76 3.16
C ILE A 20 -16.63 -5.25 1.80
N SER A 21 -16.51 -6.09 0.77
CA SER A 21 -17.05 -5.82 -0.56
C SER A 21 -17.67 -7.08 -1.16
N VAL A 22 -18.67 -6.90 -2.02
CA VAL A 22 -19.25 -7.99 -2.81
C VAL A 22 -18.32 -8.30 -3.97
N ASP A 23 -17.98 -9.58 -4.13
CA ASP A 23 -17.09 -9.99 -5.19
C ASP A 23 -17.72 -9.75 -6.57
N ARG A 24 -16.94 -9.13 -7.47
CA ARG A 24 -17.32 -8.88 -8.87
C ARG A 24 -18.58 -8.01 -9.01
N MET A 25 -18.80 -7.07 -8.08
CA MET A 25 -19.95 -6.15 -8.11
C MET A 25 -20.10 -5.43 -9.44
N ASP A 26 -19.03 -4.87 -9.99
CA ASP A 26 -19.07 -4.13 -11.27
C ASP A 26 -19.61 -5.01 -12.40
N ARG A 27 -19.10 -6.25 -12.51
CA ARG A 27 -19.57 -7.21 -13.51
C ARG A 27 -21.04 -7.57 -13.31
N MET A 28 -21.50 -7.68 -12.06
CA MET A 28 -22.90 -7.94 -11.75
C MET A 28 -23.79 -6.75 -12.12
N GLN A 29 -23.33 -5.53 -11.86
CA GLN A 29 -24.01 -4.30 -12.25
C GLN A 29 -24.11 -4.19 -13.77
N ASP A 30 -23.04 -4.50 -14.50
CA ASP A 30 -23.03 -4.44 -15.97
C ASP A 30 -23.98 -5.47 -16.59
N LEU A 31 -24.10 -6.66 -15.98
CA LEU A 31 -24.95 -7.75 -16.48
C LEU A 31 -26.42 -7.61 -16.10
N TYR A 32 -26.73 -7.05 -14.93
CA TYR A 32 -28.08 -7.10 -14.34
C TYR A 32 -28.64 -5.72 -13.97
N GLY A 33 -27.87 -4.66 -14.16
CA GLY A 33 -28.30 -3.28 -13.94
C GLY A 33 -28.18 -2.80 -12.49
N GLN A 34 -28.45 -1.50 -12.32
CA GLN A 34 -28.34 -0.79 -11.04
C GLN A 34 -29.35 -1.26 -9.97
N GLU A 35 -30.54 -1.70 -10.39
CA GLU A 35 -31.55 -2.23 -9.47
C GLU A 35 -31.07 -3.53 -8.81
N PHE A 36 -30.47 -4.43 -9.61
CA PHE A 36 -29.93 -5.68 -9.09
C PHE A 36 -28.77 -5.44 -8.10
N LYS A 37 -27.90 -4.48 -8.40
CA LYS A 37 -26.86 -4.03 -7.45
C LYS A 37 -27.48 -3.53 -6.14
N SER A 38 -28.56 -2.75 -6.22
CA SER A 38 -29.26 -2.25 -5.03
C SER A 38 -29.88 -3.37 -4.21
N ASP A 39 -30.41 -4.42 -4.86
CA ASP A 39 -30.90 -5.63 -4.21
C ASP A 39 -29.76 -6.39 -3.51
N LEU A 40 -28.61 -6.57 -4.18
CA LEU A 40 -27.41 -7.20 -3.60
C LEU A 40 -26.99 -6.49 -2.31
N LEU A 41 -26.87 -5.17 -2.36
CA LEU A 41 -26.45 -4.37 -1.20
C LEU A 41 -27.46 -4.45 -0.05
N ARG A 42 -28.75 -4.44 -0.34
CA ARG A 42 -29.79 -4.66 0.69
C ARG A 42 -29.69 -6.05 1.33
N GLY A 43 -29.42 -7.09 0.54
CA GLY A 43 -29.20 -8.45 1.05
C GLY A 43 -27.98 -8.54 1.96
N VAL A 44 -26.86 -7.93 1.55
CA VAL A 44 -25.62 -7.89 2.33
C VAL A 44 -25.79 -7.08 3.61
N GLN A 45 -26.48 -5.95 3.57
CA GLN A 45 -26.82 -5.17 4.77
C GLN A 45 -27.70 -5.97 5.74
N SER A 46 -28.67 -6.75 5.24
CA SER A 46 -29.49 -7.63 6.08
C SER A 46 -28.65 -8.71 6.75
N LEU A 47 -27.75 -9.35 6.00
CA LEU A 47 -26.80 -10.33 6.52
C LEU A 47 -25.92 -9.73 7.64
N LEU A 48 -25.40 -8.52 7.43
CA LEU A 48 -24.60 -7.82 8.43
C LEU A 48 -25.39 -7.57 9.71
N ARG A 49 -26.62 -7.04 9.61
CA ARG A 49 -27.48 -6.80 10.78
C ARG A 49 -27.79 -8.06 11.58
N GLN A 50 -27.85 -9.23 10.93
CA GLN A 50 -28.11 -10.50 11.60
C GLN A 50 -26.86 -11.13 12.22
N THR A 51 -25.67 -10.75 11.74
CA THR A 51 -24.41 -11.43 12.10
C THR A 51 -23.57 -10.62 13.08
N VAL A 52 -23.55 -9.30 12.90
CA VAL A 52 -22.81 -8.32 13.69
C VAL A 52 -23.60 -7.97 14.96
N ARG A 53 -22.91 -7.72 16.08
CA ARG A 53 -23.56 -7.38 17.35
C ARG A 53 -24.06 -5.93 17.32
N GLU A 54 -25.09 -5.62 18.10
CA GLU A 54 -25.57 -4.23 18.23
C GLU A 54 -24.51 -3.27 18.78
N SER A 55 -23.55 -3.77 19.55
CA SER A 55 -22.42 -3.00 20.09
C SER A 55 -21.36 -2.63 19.05
N ASP A 56 -21.32 -3.34 17.92
CA ASP A 56 -20.35 -3.10 16.86
C ASP A 56 -20.88 -2.02 15.90
N LEU A 57 -19.98 -1.25 15.31
CA LEU A 57 -20.37 -0.13 14.45
C LEU A 57 -20.30 -0.55 12.98
N THR A 58 -21.37 -0.32 12.23
CA THR A 58 -21.41 -0.58 10.77
C THR A 58 -21.60 0.72 10.00
N GLY A 59 -21.04 0.82 8.80
CA GLY A 59 -21.15 2.00 7.94
C GLY A 59 -20.78 1.68 6.50
N THR A 60 -21.16 2.55 5.57
CA THR A 60 -20.83 2.39 4.14
C THR A 60 -19.66 3.30 3.78
N VAL A 61 -18.72 2.77 2.99
CA VAL A 61 -17.57 3.47 2.42
C VAL A 61 -17.83 3.68 0.92
N VAL A 62 -16.94 4.42 0.25
CA VAL A 62 -16.97 4.65 -1.20
C VAL A 62 -16.91 3.31 -1.97
N ASP A 63 -17.50 3.27 -3.17
CA ASP A 63 -17.55 2.10 -4.07
C ASP A 63 -18.26 0.87 -3.48
N ASP A 64 -19.41 1.08 -2.82
CA ASP A 64 -20.27 0.00 -2.30
C ASP A 64 -19.61 -0.92 -1.27
N ARG A 65 -18.50 -0.45 -0.69
CA ARG A 65 -17.80 -1.11 0.41
C ARG A 65 -18.51 -0.85 1.72
N VAL A 66 -18.45 -1.82 2.62
CA VAL A 66 -19.02 -1.71 3.96
C VAL A 66 -17.90 -1.83 4.98
N ILE A 67 -17.87 -0.94 5.95
CA ILE A 67 -16.95 -0.95 7.07
C ILE A 67 -17.67 -1.43 8.33
N VAL A 68 -17.03 -2.31 9.08
CA VAL A 68 -17.48 -2.79 10.38
C VAL A 68 -16.36 -2.61 11.40
N LEU A 69 -16.65 -1.90 12.48
CA LEU A 69 -15.76 -1.72 13.62
C LEU A 69 -16.21 -2.65 14.73
N VAL A 70 -15.46 -3.73 14.93
CA VAL A 70 -15.72 -4.74 15.95
C VAL A 70 -15.01 -4.32 17.22
N THR A 71 -15.79 -4.05 18.26
CA THR A 71 -15.27 -3.53 19.53
C THR A 71 -15.03 -4.66 20.53
N HIS A 72 -14.12 -4.43 21.48
CA HIS A 72 -13.79 -5.39 22.56
C HIS A 72 -13.48 -6.80 22.05
N THR A 73 -12.88 -6.91 20.86
CA THR A 73 -12.70 -8.20 20.18
C THR A 73 -11.27 -8.30 19.65
N PRO A 74 -10.54 -9.38 19.96
CA PRO A 74 -9.20 -9.59 19.41
C PRO A 74 -9.27 -10.01 17.93
N PRO A 75 -8.14 -9.94 17.19
CA PRO A 75 -8.08 -10.31 15.77
C PRO A 75 -8.65 -11.69 15.46
N GLU A 76 -8.43 -12.67 16.34
CA GLU A 76 -8.95 -14.03 16.17
C GLU A 76 -10.48 -14.07 16.21
N GLY A 77 -11.09 -13.28 17.10
CA GLY A 77 -12.55 -13.16 17.20
C GLY A 77 -13.15 -12.48 15.96
N ALA A 78 -12.46 -11.47 15.43
CA ALA A 78 -12.88 -10.81 14.20
C ALA A 78 -12.78 -11.75 12.98
N ARG A 79 -11.76 -12.63 12.93
CA ARG A 79 -11.67 -13.69 11.91
C ARG A 79 -12.87 -14.65 11.96
N VAL A 80 -13.32 -15.02 13.17
CA VAL A 80 -14.52 -15.86 13.34
C VAL A 80 -15.76 -15.13 12.81
N LEU A 81 -15.93 -13.84 13.11
CA LEU A 81 -17.01 -13.03 12.57
C LEU A 81 -16.95 -12.93 11.04
N ALA A 82 -15.76 -12.69 10.48
CA ALA A 82 -15.55 -12.61 9.04
C ALA A 82 -15.93 -13.93 8.35
N ASN A 83 -15.51 -15.08 8.89
CA ASN A 83 -15.90 -16.39 8.35
C ASN A 83 -17.41 -16.63 8.40
N ARG A 84 -18.09 -16.20 9.48
CA ARG A 84 -19.56 -16.27 9.56
C ARG A 84 -20.24 -15.42 8.48
N LEU A 85 -19.69 -14.24 8.19
CA LEU A 85 -20.19 -13.36 7.12
C LEU A 85 -19.98 -14.01 5.74
N LEU A 86 -18.82 -14.61 5.49
CA LEU A 86 -18.54 -15.35 4.24
C LEU A 86 -19.54 -16.50 4.07
N ASP A 87 -19.74 -17.32 5.09
CA ASP A 87 -20.69 -18.43 5.07
C ASP A 87 -22.14 -17.98 4.89
N GLY A 88 -22.51 -16.85 5.51
CA GLY A 88 -23.82 -16.24 5.32
C GLY A 88 -24.02 -15.73 3.89
N ALA A 89 -23.01 -15.07 3.32
CA ALA A 89 -23.07 -14.54 1.96
C ALA A 89 -23.22 -15.64 0.91
N ARG A 90 -22.49 -16.76 1.06
CA ARG A 90 -22.60 -17.93 0.17
C ARG A 90 -24.02 -18.53 0.11
N LYS A 91 -24.83 -18.29 1.13
CA LYS A 91 -26.23 -18.74 1.23
C LYS A 91 -27.23 -17.72 0.67
N LEU A 92 -26.82 -16.47 0.45
CA LEU A 92 -27.68 -15.46 -0.16
C LEU A 92 -27.95 -15.81 -1.62
N THR A 93 -29.22 -15.73 -2.00
CA THR A 93 -29.69 -15.96 -3.37
C THR A 93 -30.48 -14.76 -3.85
N PHE A 94 -30.14 -14.27 -5.02
CA PHE A 94 -30.79 -13.12 -5.67
C PHE A 94 -31.40 -13.54 -6.99
N ARG A 95 -32.57 -13.00 -7.33
CA ARG A 95 -33.23 -13.29 -8.61
C ARG A 95 -32.88 -12.22 -9.64
N ALA A 96 -32.44 -12.68 -10.81
CA ALA A 96 -32.25 -11.85 -11.99
C ALA A 96 -33.06 -12.47 -13.14
N GLY A 97 -34.33 -12.06 -13.26
CA GLY A 97 -35.29 -12.71 -14.14
C GLY A 97 -35.47 -14.20 -13.79
N PRO A 98 -35.23 -15.15 -14.73
CA PRO A 98 -35.37 -16.58 -14.48
C PRO A 98 -34.17 -17.19 -13.74
N ARG A 99 -33.06 -16.46 -13.58
CA ARG A 99 -31.82 -16.98 -12.99
C ARG A 99 -31.77 -16.68 -11.49
N THR A 100 -31.23 -17.63 -10.73
CA THR A 100 -30.85 -17.44 -9.33
C THR A 100 -29.34 -17.27 -9.24
N ILE A 101 -28.89 -16.20 -8.61
CA ILE A 101 -27.48 -15.83 -8.51
C ILE A 101 -27.07 -15.87 -7.04
N ARG A 102 -25.92 -16.49 -6.79
CA ARG A 102 -25.24 -16.46 -5.51
C ARG A 102 -24.07 -15.50 -5.58
N VAL A 103 -23.75 -14.88 -4.46
CA VAL A 103 -22.62 -13.95 -4.35
C VAL A 103 -21.70 -14.38 -3.22
N THR A 104 -20.47 -13.91 -3.27
CA THR A 104 -19.46 -14.07 -2.24
C THR A 104 -18.98 -12.69 -1.80
N LEU A 105 -18.31 -12.64 -0.64
CA LEU A 105 -17.72 -11.42 -0.12
C LEU A 105 -16.22 -11.57 -0.04
N SER A 106 -15.50 -10.47 -0.25
CA SER A 106 -14.12 -10.33 0.20
C SER A 106 -14.08 -9.43 1.42
N ILE A 107 -13.22 -9.78 2.39
CA ILE A 107 -13.09 -9.06 3.65
C ILE A 107 -11.61 -8.82 3.94
N GLY A 108 -11.24 -7.55 4.14
CA GLY A 108 -9.96 -7.16 4.71
C GLY A 108 -10.10 -6.77 6.17
N GLY A 109 -9.11 -7.10 6.99
CA GLY A 109 -9.13 -6.75 8.42
C GLY A 109 -7.83 -6.17 8.95
N ALA A 110 -7.95 -5.18 9.84
CA ALA A 110 -6.85 -4.55 10.56
C ALA A 110 -7.25 -4.30 12.02
N HIS A 111 -6.32 -4.39 12.96
CA HIS A 111 -6.55 -4.17 14.39
C HIS A 111 -5.76 -2.98 14.97
N ASN A 112 -6.17 -2.47 16.13
CA ASN A 112 -5.48 -1.35 16.78
C ASN A 112 -4.28 -1.74 17.67
N GLN A 113 -3.90 -3.02 17.72
CA GLN A 113 -2.79 -3.49 18.57
C GLN A 113 -1.37 -3.17 18.04
N HIS A 114 -1.23 -2.55 16.87
CA HIS A 114 0.08 -2.30 16.22
C HIS A 114 0.83 -1.06 16.75
N GLY A 115 0.35 -0.40 17.81
CA GLY A 115 1.08 0.70 18.46
C GLY A 115 0.20 1.86 18.94
N SER A 116 0.77 2.74 19.75
CA SER A 116 0.05 3.83 20.43
C SER A 116 -0.34 5.01 19.52
N ASN A 117 0.36 5.22 18.40
CA ASN A 117 0.16 6.37 17.50
C ASN A 117 -0.58 6.03 16.20
N LEU A 118 -1.46 5.03 16.22
CA LEU A 118 -2.26 4.69 15.05
C LEU A 118 -3.38 5.72 14.81
N PHE A 119 -3.54 6.19 13.57
CA PHE A 119 -4.68 6.99 13.16
C PHE A 119 -5.83 6.12 12.65
N PHE A 120 -7.07 6.59 12.82
CA PHE A 120 -8.25 5.86 12.32
C PHE A 120 -8.16 5.63 10.80
N ASP A 121 -7.75 6.64 10.05
CA ASP A 121 -7.68 6.56 8.59
C ASP A 121 -6.64 5.50 8.14
N THR A 122 -5.50 5.41 8.82
CA THR A 122 -4.51 4.34 8.62
C THR A 122 -5.09 2.95 8.91
N LEU A 123 -5.86 2.79 9.98
CA LEU A 123 -6.50 1.50 10.29
C LEU A 123 -7.44 1.06 9.16
N VAL A 124 -8.20 2.01 8.59
CA VAL A 124 -9.09 1.74 7.44
C VAL A 124 -8.27 1.38 6.20
N GLU A 125 -7.25 2.17 5.84
CA GLU A 125 -6.39 1.90 4.68
C GLU A 125 -5.69 0.53 4.76
N VAL A 126 -5.22 0.13 5.95
CA VAL A 126 -4.62 -1.20 6.16
C VAL A 126 -5.64 -2.31 5.91
N ALA A 127 -6.88 -2.15 6.41
CA ALA A 127 -7.97 -3.09 6.17
C ALA A 127 -8.36 -3.13 4.69
N GLU A 128 -8.38 -1.99 3.98
CA GLU A 128 -8.59 -1.93 2.53
C GLU A 128 -7.49 -2.65 1.75
N GLY A 129 -6.22 -2.54 2.19
CA GLY A 129 -5.13 -3.32 1.63
C GLY A 129 -5.38 -4.83 1.73
N GLY A 130 -5.90 -5.30 2.88
CA GLY A 130 -6.33 -6.68 3.05
C GLY A 130 -7.47 -7.07 2.10
N LEU A 131 -8.45 -6.19 1.91
CA LEU A 131 -9.56 -6.41 0.98
C LEU A 131 -9.06 -6.56 -0.47
N SER A 132 -8.14 -5.69 -0.88
CA SER A 132 -7.52 -5.74 -2.21
C SER A 132 -6.79 -7.07 -2.44
N VAL A 133 -6.04 -7.55 -1.44
CA VAL A 133 -5.39 -8.87 -1.50
C VAL A 133 -6.41 -9.99 -1.59
N ALA A 134 -7.51 -9.92 -0.84
CA ALA A 134 -8.59 -10.91 -0.90
C ALA A 134 -9.21 -11.01 -2.30
N GLN A 135 -9.53 -9.86 -2.91
CA GLN A 135 -10.10 -9.77 -4.25
C GLN A 135 -9.10 -10.25 -5.32
N GLY A 136 -7.83 -9.81 -5.22
CA GLY A 136 -6.76 -10.22 -6.14
C GLY A 136 -6.45 -11.72 -6.07
N ALA A 137 -6.72 -12.39 -4.95
CA ALA A 137 -6.58 -13.83 -4.78
C ALA A 137 -7.82 -14.64 -5.24
N GLY A 138 -8.80 -13.99 -5.88
CA GLY A 138 -10.01 -14.63 -6.42
C GLY A 138 -11.26 -14.47 -5.56
N GLY A 139 -11.18 -13.72 -4.46
CA GLY A 139 -12.30 -13.40 -3.58
C GLY A 139 -12.66 -14.49 -2.57
N ASP A 140 -13.88 -14.39 -2.02
CA ASP A 140 -14.51 -15.32 -1.07
C ASP A 140 -13.64 -15.66 0.15
N ARG A 141 -12.98 -14.65 0.72
CA ARG A 141 -12.03 -14.84 1.82
C ARG A 141 -11.85 -13.63 2.71
N TYR A 142 -11.31 -13.92 3.89
CA TYR A 142 -10.80 -12.93 4.83
C TYR A 142 -9.27 -12.86 4.73
N VAL A 143 -8.72 -11.65 4.68
CA VAL A 143 -7.28 -11.39 4.75
C VAL A 143 -7.02 -10.37 5.85
N HIS A 144 -6.21 -10.77 6.82
CA HIS A 144 -5.62 -9.84 7.77
C HIS A 144 -4.41 -9.14 7.15
N SER A 145 -4.33 -7.83 7.32
CA SER A 145 -3.26 -6.99 6.79
C SER A 145 -2.49 -6.33 7.92
N GLU A 146 -1.16 -6.34 7.79
CA GLU A 146 -0.23 -5.68 8.72
C GLU A 146 0.57 -4.56 8.05
N LEU A 147 0.04 -3.98 6.96
CA LEU A 147 0.69 -2.92 6.17
C LEU A 147 0.72 -1.54 6.88
N TYR A 148 0.79 -1.51 8.22
CA TYR A 148 0.72 -0.29 9.02
C TYR A 148 1.85 0.68 8.71
N GLU A 149 3.10 0.19 8.69
CA GLU A 149 4.29 1.02 8.43
C GLU A 149 4.19 1.71 7.06
N PHE A 150 3.68 1.00 6.05
CA PHE A 150 3.51 1.53 4.70
C PHE A 150 2.54 2.71 4.68
N PHE A 151 1.36 2.58 5.29
CA PHE A 151 0.34 3.63 5.29
C PHE A 151 0.66 4.77 6.26
N GLN A 152 1.35 4.51 7.37
CA GLN A 152 1.87 5.57 8.25
C GLN A 152 2.89 6.45 7.52
N ALA A 153 3.87 5.83 6.85
CA ALA A 153 4.87 6.57 6.07
C ALA A 153 4.23 7.38 4.92
N LYS A 154 3.18 6.84 4.27
CA LYS A 154 2.40 7.56 3.26
C LYS A 154 1.76 8.82 3.86
N HIS A 155 1.02 8.71 4.97
CA HIS A 155 0.38 9.87 5.58
C HIS A 155 1.38 10.91 6.11
N GLU A 156 2.50 10.48 6.67
CA GLU A 156 3.55 11.42 7.10
C GLU A 156 4.11 12.22 5.94
N ARG A 157 4.34 11.59 4.78
CA ARG A 157 4.77 12.29 3.56
C ARG A 157 3.73 13.29 3.10
N GLU A 158 2.47 12.87 2.99
CA GLU A 158 1.39 13.77 2.57
C GLU A 158 1.19 14.95 3.53
N ARG A 159 1.40 14.75 4.85
CA ARG A 159 1.35 15.85 5.84
C ARG A 159 2.54 16.80 5.73
N ARG A 160 3.75 16.27 5.48
CA ARG A 160 4.95 17.08 5.20
C ARG A 160 4.75 17.92 3.92
N GLU A 161 4.17 17.34 2.88
CA GLU A 161 3.88 18.02 1.61
C GLU A 161 2.79 19.09 1.74
N ARG A 162 1.78 18.87 2.59
CA ARG A 162 0.73 19.86 2.89
C ARG A 162 1.18 21.00 3.82
N GLY A 163 2.38 20.91 4.39
CA GLY A 163 2.87 21.89 5.36
C GLY A 163 2.22 21.81 6.75
N ASP A 164 1.44 20.76 7.03
CA ASP A 164 0.69 20.54 8.28
C ASP A 164 1.53 19.92 9.40
N VAL A 165 2.84 20.13 9.37
CA VAL A 165 3.76 19.58 10.38
C VAL A 165 3.70 20.48 11.61
N ALA A 166 2.87 20.10 12.59
CA ALA A 166 3.10 20.52 13.97
C ALA A 166 4.52 20.10 14.36
N PRO A 167 5.30 20.94 15.05
CA PRO A 167 6.66 20.61 15.45
C PRO A 167 6.64 19.26 16.16
N GLU A 168 7.58 18.40 15.76
CA GLU A 168 7.87 17.14 16.41
C GLU A 168 7.87 17.39 17.92
N PHE A 169 6.95 16.74 18.65
CA PHE A 169 6.99 16.77 20.11
C PHE A 169 8.26 16.01 20.50
N VAL A 170 9.36 16.74 20.58
CA VAL A 170 10.53 16.34 21.33
C VAL A 170 10.07 16.41 22.77
N PRO A 171 9.89 15.28 23.49
CA PRO A 171 9.70 15.37 24.92
C PRO A 171 10.89 16.15 25.47
N GLU A 172 10.62 17.29 26.12
CA GLU A 172 11.67 18.00 26.85
C GLU A 172 12.38 16.97 27.73
N PRO A 173 13.72 16.91 27.72
CA PRO A 173 14.43 16.01 28.60
C PRO A 173 13.98 16.34 30.02
N GLU A 174 13.35 15.36 30.70
CA GLU A 174 13.04 15.48 32.12
C GLU A 174 14.31 15.98 32.82
N THR A 175 14.18 17.12 33.50
CA THR A 175 15.25 17.71 34.30
C THR A 175 15.50 16.81 35.51
N VAL A 176 16.28 15.75 35.29
CA VAL A 176 16.87 14.97 36.36
C VAL A 176 17.83 15.92 37.09
N ALA A 177 17.47 16.24 38.34
CA ALA A 177 18.31 17.04 39.23
C ALA A 177 19.73 16.45 39.28
N PRO A 178 20.79 17.29 39.24
CA PRO A 178 22.15 16.79 39.26
C PRO A 178 22.42 16.04 40.58
N PRO A 179 23.02 14.83 40.55
CA PRO A 179 23.46 14.17 41.76
C PRO A 179 24.61 14.94 42.43
N PRO A 180 24.75 14.88 43.76
CA PRO A 180 25.75 15.65 44.49
C PRO A 180 27.16 15.17 44.16
N ALA A 181 28.09 16.13 44.07
CA ALA A 181 29.49 15.91 43.77
C ALA A 181 30.17 15.01 44.83
N ALA A 182 30.88 14.00 44.35
CA ALA A 182 31.84 13.19 45.11
C ALA A 182 33.18 13.17 44.35
N PRO A 183 34.30 12.92 45.05
CA PRO A 183 35.54 13.69 44.91
C PRO A 183 36.45 13.24 43.78
N GLU A 184 37.30 14.17 43.37
CA GLU A 184 38.41 13.99 42.43
C GLU A 184 39.35 12.86 42.85
N ALA A 185 39.61 11.92 41.93
CA ALA A 185 40.76 11.02 41.99
C ALA A 185 41.20 10.61 40.58
N GLU A 186 42.39 11.10 40.24
CA GLU A 186 43.49 10.51 39.47
C GLU A 186 43.27 9.88 38.09
N ALA A 187 44.10 10.38 37.18
CA ALA A 187 44.35 9.91 35.83
C ALA A 187 44.95 8.51 35.76
N ALA A 188 44.45 7.69 34.85
CA ALA A 188 45.24 6.68 34.17
C ALA A 188 44.59 6.23 32.85
N ALA A 189 45.40 6.29 31.80
CA ALA A 189 45.41 5.45 30.60
C ALA A 189 44.19 5.43 29.66
N SER A 190 44.39 6.01 28.48
CA SER A 190 43.64 5.74 27.25
C SER A 190 43.65 4.25 26.88
N PRO A 191 42.53 3.72 26.34
CA PRO A 191 42.58 2.65 25.37
C PRO A 191 42.02 3.13 24.02
N GLU A 192 42.88 2.99 23.03
CA GLU A 192 42.62 2.56 21.65
C GLU A 192 41.24 2.81 21.03
N ALA A 193 41.29 3.53 19.91
CA ALA A 193 40.25 3.67 18.92
C ALA A 193 39.70 2.31 18.47
N LEU A 194 38.49 1.99 18.92
CA LEU A 194 37.57 1.16 18.17
C LEU A 194 36.80 2.10 17.23
N GLU A 195 37.18 2.10 15.96
CA GLU A 195 36.33 2.65 14.90
C GLU A 195 34.97 1.92 14.96
N PRO A 196 33.83 2.62 15.11
CA PRO A 196 32.55 1.98 14.91
C PRO A 196 32.46 1.52 13.46
N LEU A 197 32.01 0.27 13.28
CA LEU A 197 31.64 -0.34 12.00
C LEU A 197 30.90 0.68 11.10
N PRO A 198 31.22 0.70 9.79
CA PRO A 198 31.04 1.86 8.97
C PRO A 198 29.56 2.22 8.82
N GLN A 199 29.28 3.52 9.01
CA GLN A 199 28.01 4.20 8.67
C GLN A 199 27.54 3.94 7.23
N SER A 200 28.39 3.34 6.39
CA SER A 200 28.13 2.98 5.01
C SER A 200 26.96 2.00 4.82
N MET A 201 26.66 1.12 5.79
CA MET A 201 25.62 0.09 5.58
C MET A 201 24.20 0.62 5.85
N ALA A 202 24.04 1.49 6.85
CA ALA A 202 22.78 2.18 7.12
C ALA A 202 22.49 3.26 6.06
N GLU A 203 23.54 3.91 5.53
CA GLU A 203 23.43 4.84 4.41
C GLU A 203 23.11 4.10 3.10
N MET A 204 23.73 2.95 2.85
CA MET A 204 23.41 2.10 1.70
C MET A 204 21.97 1.54 1.78
N GLN A 205 21.49 1.15 2.97
CA GLN A 205 20.10 0.76 3.20
C GLN A 205 19.13 1.93 2.94
N ARG A 206 19.47 3.14 3.37
CA ARG A 206 18.65 4.34 3.11
C ARG A 206 18.63 4.73 1.64
N ASP A 207 19.73 4.58 0.92
CA ASP A 207 19.80 4.89 -0.51
C ASP A 207 19.10 3.84 -1.38
N VAL A 208 19.18 2.56 -1.01
CA VAL A 208 18.38 1.49 -1.63
C VAL A 208 16.88 1.71 -1.40
N LEU A 209 16.50 2.09 -0.16
CA LEU A 209 15.11 2.40 0.17
C LEU A 209 14.60 3.70 -0.49
N ARG A 210 15.46 4.71 -0.67
CA ARG A 210 15.14 5.92 -1.45
C ARG A 210 14.98 5.62 -2.94
N GLY A 211 15.83 4.77 -3.52
CA GLY A 211 15.74 4.37 -4.92
C GLY A 211 14.48 3.59 -5.25
N LEU A 212 13.97 2.79 -4.30
CA LEU A 212 12.71 2.05 -4.42
C LEU A 212 11.45 2.94 -4.37
N VAL A 213 11.58 4.19 -3.92
CA VAL A 213 10.47 5.11 -3.68
C VAL A 213 10.19 6.02 -4.88
N ALA A 214 11.11 6.16 -5.83
CA ALA A 214 11.04 7.23 -6.82
C ALA A 214 11.02 6.80 -8.30
N GLU A 215 11.11 5.51 -8.66
CA GLU A 215 11.46 5.19 -10.05
C GLU A 215 10.65 4.10 -10.75
N GLU A 216 10.45 4.32 -12.06
CA GLU A 216 9.81 3.46 -13.06
C GLU A 216 10.24 1.99 -12.93
N GLY A 217 9.32 1.05 -13.24
CA GLY A 217 9.40 -0.37 -12.86
C GLY A 217 10.71 -1.13 -13.16
N THR A 218 11.54 -0.66 -14.10
CA THR A 218 12.87 -1.22 -14.40
C THR A 218 13.92 -0.89 -13.34
N LYS A 219 13.86 0.30 -12.74
CA LYS A 219 14.81 0.76 -11.71
C LYS A 219 14.51 0.15 -10.33
N ALA A 220 13.24 -0.12 -10.02
CA ALA A 220 12.85 -0.91 -8.85
C ALA A 220 13.34 -2.37 -8.91
N LEU A 221 13.40 -2.96 -10.11
CA LEU A 221 13.95 -4.29 -10.30
C LEU A 221 15.49 -4.29 -10.12
N GLN A 222 16.17 -3.24 -10.59
CA GLN A 222 17.62 -3.09 -10.42
C GLN A 222 18.03 -2.82 -8.97
N SER A 223 17.28 -2.01 -8.22
CA SER A 223 17.54 -1.76 -6.80
C SER A 223 17.30 -3.01 -5.95
N ALA A 224 16.26 -3.78 -6.24
CA ALA A 224 16.04 -5.08 -5.60
C ALA A 224 17.19 -6.08 -5.89
N ARG A 225 17.69 -6.10 -7.13
CA ARG A 225 18.81 -6.98 -7.53
C ARG A 225 20.13 -6.60 -6.84
N ARG A 226 20.42 -5.30 -6.73
CA ARG A 226 21.59 -4.79 -5.98
C ARG A 226 21.52 -5.11 -4.48
N ALA A 227 20.32 -5.01 -3.89
CA ALA A 227 20.12 -5.37 -2.48
C ALA A 227 20.34 -6.88 -2.24
N GLN A 228 19.89 -7.72 -3.17
CA GLN A 228 20.14 -9.16 -3.13
C GLN A 228 21.63 -9.49 -3.23
N GLU A 229 22.36 -8.87 -4.18
CA GLU A 229 23.80 -9.07 -4.36
C GLU A 229 24.61 -8.66 -3.11
N ALA A 230 24.26 -7.54 -2.47
CA ALA A 230 24.90 -7.10 -1.24
C ALA A 230 24.68 -8.06 -0.06
N LEU A 231 23.47 -8.64 0.06
CA LEU A 231 23.15 -9.63 1.09
C LEU A 231 23.89 -10.95 0.89
N VAL A 232 24.03 -11.40 -0.36
CA VAL A 232 24.80 -12.61 -0.70
C VAL A 232 26.27 -12.44 -0.32
N HIS A 233 26.87 -11.29 -0.66
CA HIS A 233 28.26 -11.00 -0.32
C HIS A 233 28.49 -10.91 1.20
N ALA A 234 27.54 -10.34 1.95
CA ALA A 234 27.61 -10.29 3.41
C ALA A 234 27.56 -11.68 4.05
N ILE A 235 26.76 -12.60 3.50
CA ILE A 235 26.69 -13.99 3.95
C ILE A 235 28.02 -14.72 3.69
N GLU A 236 28.63 -14.52 2.53
CA GLU A 236 29.94 -15.10 2.19
C GLU A 236 31.06 -14.60 3.11
N ASP A 237 31.09 -13.29 3.40
CA ASP A 237 32.03 -12.68 4.35
C ASP A 237 31.83 -13.16 5.79
N MET A 238 30.58 -13.40 6.21
CA MET A 238 30.25 -13.95 7.53
C MET A 238 30.63 -15.43 7.65
N GLN A 239 30.42 -16.22 6.59
CA GLN A 239 30.83 -17.63 6.56
C GLN A 239 32.35 -17.80 6.57
N ALA A 240 33.10 -16.87 5.95
CA ALA A 240 34.56 -16.84 5.98
C ALA A 240 35.14 -16.54 7.38
N ARG A 241 34.36 -15.91 8.28
CA ARG A 241 34.78 -15.50 9.64
C ARG A 241 34.48 -16.52 10.75
N GLY A 242 33.95 -17.69 10.40
CA GLY A 242 33.63 -18.88 11.22
C GLY A 242 33.74 -18.81 12.75
N GLY A 243 32.65 -19.13 13.46
CA GLY A 243 32.75 -19.65 14.84
C GLY A 243 31.63 -19.33 15.83
N ASP A 244 30.60 -18.56 15.49
CA ASP A 244 29.62 -18.10 16.48
C ASP A 244 28.22 -18.76 16.30
N PRO A 245 27.66 -19.45 17.31
CA PRO A 245 26.31 -20.05 17.22
C PRO A 245 25.18 -19.02 17.02
N ASN A 246 25.39 -17.74 17.34
CA ASN A 246 24.41 -16.69 17.06
C ASN A 246 24.33 -16.34 15.56
N LEU A 247 25.41 -16.63 14.80
CA LEU A 247 25.52 -16.44 13.36
C LEU A 247 24.51 -17.30 12.60
N ALA A 248 24.20 -18.51 13.08
CA ALA A 248 23.28 -19.42 12.40
C ALA A 248 21.85 -18.87 12.35
N THR A 249 21.39 -18.27 13.44
CA THR A 249 20.05 -17.68 13.54
C THR A 249 19.92 -16.44 12.66
N GLU A 250 20.96 -15.61 12.60
CA GLU A 250 21.02 -14.45 11.71
C GLU A 250 21.12 -14.87 10.24
N LEU A 251 21.93 -15.88 9.91
CA LEU A 251 22.02 -16.46 8.57
C LEU A 251 20.67 -17.02 8.10
N ASP A 252 19.91 -17.67 8.98
CA ASP A 252 18.56 -18.15 8.67
C ASP A 252 17.53 -17.01 8.53
N ALA A 253 17.73 -15.88 9.22
CA ALA A 253 16.92 -14.68 9.00
C ALA A 253 17.22 -14.07 7.62
N TYR A 254 18.49 -13.94 7.26
CA TYR A 254 18.91 -13.42 5.95
C TYR A 254 18.51 -14.33 4.79
N ARG A 255 18.62 -15.65 4.94
CA ARG A 255 18.12 -16.62 3.94
C ARG A 255 16.63 -16.48 3.67
N ARG A 256 15.83 -16.34 4.73
CA ARG A 256 14.37 -16.09 4.59
C ARG A 256 14.07 -14.76 3.89
N GLN A 257 14.90 -13.75 4.12
CA GLN A 257 14.76 -12.45 3.47
C GLN A 257 15.12 -12.51 1.98
N ILE A 258 16.16 -13.28 1.61
CA ILE A 258 16.51 -13.57 0.22
C ILE A 258 15.37 -14.30 -0.49
N ASP A 259 14.80 -15.35 0.12
CA ASP A 259 13.66 -16.09 -0.45
C ASP A 259 12.44 -15.18 -0.74
N LEU A 260 12.17 -14.23 0.16
CA LEU A 260 11.09 -13.27 -0.01
C LEU A 260 11.38 -12.29 -1.16
N LEU A 261 12.62 -11.81 -1.26
CA LEU A 261 13.05 -10.93 -2.35
C LEU A 261 12.99 -11.66 -3.70
N GLU A 262 13.43 -12.92 -3.78
CA GLU A 262 13.36 -13.73 -5.00
C GLU A 262 11.92 -13.92 -5.48
N ARG A 263 11.00 -14.26 -4.58
CA ARG A 263 9.56 -14.38 -4.91
C ARG A 263 8.97 -13.07 -5.39
N ARG A 264 9.40 -11.94 -4.80
CA ARG A 264 8.95 -10.60 -5.20
C ARG A 264 9.50 -10.20 -6.56
N ILE A 265 10.79 -10.45 -6.83
CA ILE A 265 11.42 -10.21 -8.13
C ILE A 265 10.73 -11.04 -9.21
N ALA A 266 10.52 -12.34 -8.97
CA ALA A 266 9.81 -13.21 -9.91
C ALA A 266 8.40 -12.70 -10.25
N LYS A 267 7.65 -12.24 -9.23
CA LYS A 267 6.31 -11.68 -9.42
C LYS A 267 6.33 -10.37 -10.21
N LEU A 268 7.29 -9.49 -9.93
CA LEU A 268 7.45 -8.22 -10.67
C LEU A 268 7.86 -8.47 -12.13
N THR A 269 8.78 -9.41 -12.37
CA THR A 269 9.17 -9.81 -13.73
C THR A 269 7.98 -10.38 -14.51
N GLN A 270 7.16 -11.22 -13.88
CA GLN A 270 5.96 -11.76 -14.51
C GLN A 270 4.93 -10.66 -14.82
N LEU A 271 4.72 -9.72 -13.91
CA LEU A 271 3.82 -8.59 -14.13
C LEU A 271 4.32 -7.68 -15.26
N LEU A 272 5.62 -7.37 -15.29
CA LEU A 272 6.24 -6.61 -16.38
C LEU A 272 6.03 -7.30 -17.73
N ALA A 273 6.30 -8.60 -17.83
CA ALA A 273 6.08 -9.37 -19.05
C ALA A 273 4.60 -9.35 -19.50
N MET A 274 3.65 -9.50 -18.55
CA MET A 274 2.23 -9.40 -18.85
C MET A 274 1.83 -8.01 -19.35
N THR A 275 2.36 -6.94 -18.73
CA THR A 275 2.09 -5.57 -19.15
C THR A 275 2.71 -5.26 -20.51
N GLU A 276 3.90 -5.77 -20.82
CA GLU A 276 4.52 -5.60 -22.14
C GLU A 276 3.72 -6.32 -23.22
N ASP A 277 3.22 -7.52 -22.95
CA ASP A 277 2.37 -8.27 -23.88
C ASP A 277 1.01 -7.58 -24.08
N GLU A 278 0.42 -7.01 -23.02
CA GLU A 278 -0.82 -6.26 -23.11
C GLU A 278 -0.66 -4.95 -23.87
N LEU A 279 0.46 -4.23 -23.65
CA LEU A 279 0.82 -3.04 -24.42
C LEU A 279 1.05 -3.37 -25.90
N ARG A 280 1.76 -4.47 -26.22
CA ARG A 280 1.92 -4.93 -27.60
C ARG A 280 0.57 -5.22 -28.26
N ARG A 281 -0.32 -5.94 -27.56
CA ARG A 281 -1.68 -6.22 -28.06
C ARG A 281 -2.50 -4.95 -28.25
N LEU A 282 -2.36 -3.96 -27.39
CA LEU A 282 -3.07 -2.68 -27.51
C LEU A 282 -2.52 -1.83 -28.67
N ILE A 283 -1.21 -1.89 -28.94
CA ILE A 283 -0.58 -1.28 -30.10
C ILE A 283 -1.03 -1.98 -31.41
N ASP A 284 -1.17 -3.30 -31.39
CA ASP A 284 -1.63 -4.07 -32.55
C ASP A 284 -3.15 -3.92 -32.79
N ALA A 285 -3.96 -3.85 -31.72
CA ALA A 285 -5.42 -3.81 -31.79
C ALA A 285 -5.99 -2.41 -32.04
N LYS A 286 -5.29 -1.35 -31.62
CA LYS A 286 -5.61 0.01 -32.02
C LYS A 286 -4.54 0.42 -33.03
N SER A 287 -4.93 0.59 -34.29
CA SER A 287 -4.15 1.33 -35.30
C SER A 287 -4.02 2.81 -34.89
N ILE A 288 -3.28 3.04 -33.81
CA ILE A 288 -2.80 4.33 -33.37
C ILE A 288 -1.59 4.60 -34.24
N ASP A 289 -1.85 5.28 -35.36
CA ASP A 289 -0.82 5.97 -36.11
C ASP A 289 -0.09 6.93 -35.14
N PRO A 290 1.22 6.72 -34.86
CA PRO A 290 1.93 7.50 -33.87
C PRO A 290 2.25 8.87 -34.46
N GLY A 291 1.30 9.79 -34.36
CA GLY A 291 1.54 11.22 -34.39
C GLY A 291 0.74 12.04 -35.39
N VAL A 292 0.79 13.35 -35.13
CA VAL A 292 0.32 14.51 -35.92
C VAL A 292 -1.19 14.59 -36.20
N SER A 293 -1.85 13.50 -36.57
CA SER A 293 -3.24 13.52 -37.07
C SER A 293 -4.31 13.67 -35.97
N SER A 294 -4.07 13.17 -34.75
CA SER A 294 -5.05 13.19 -33.65
C SER A 294 -5.22 14.58 -33.02
N VAL A 295 -4.16 15.40 -32.99
CA VAL A 295 -4.20 16.70 -32.31
C VAL A 295 -4.81 17.78 -33.21
N TYR A 296 -4.62 17.68 -34.54
CA TYR A 296 -5.19 18.60 -35.52
C TYR A 296 -6.73 18.61 -35.50
N ARG A 297 -7.35 17.44 -35.28
CA ARG A 297 -8.82 17.29 -35.22
C ARG A 297 -9.43 17.87 -33.93
N SER A 298 -8.72 17.77 -32.81
CA SER A 298 -9.19 18.25 -31.51
C SER A 298 -9.07 19.76 -31.33
N VAL A 299 -8.26 20.44 -32.16
CA VAL A 299 -7.97 21.88 -31.99
C VAL A 299 -8.77 22.77 -32.95
N GLN A 300 -9.41 22.22 -34.00
CA GLN A 300 -10.17 23.01 -34.97
C GLN A 300 -11.54 23.52 -34.47
N GLY A 301 -11.92 23.22 -33.22
CA GLY A 301 -13.28 23.39 -32.70
C GLY A 301 -13.48 24.39 -31.55
N LEU A 302 -12.53 25.27 -31.23
CA LEU A 302 -12.68 26.21 -30.12
C LEU A 302 -12.33 27.64 -30.51
N ASP A 303 -13.25 28.56 -30.20
CA ASP A 303 -13.34 29.94 -30.68
C ASP A 303 -12.22 30.85 -30.15
N ASP A 304 -11.83 31.85 -30.95
CA ASP A 304 -10.67 32.74 -30.71
C ASP A 304 -10.88 33.76 -29.55
N ALA A 305 -12.07 33.79 -28.94
CA ALA A 305 -12.50 34.81 -27.99
C ALA A 305 -12.07 34.59 -26.52
N VAL A 306 -11.13 33.68 -26.23
CA VAL A 306 -10.69 33.40 -24.85
C VAL A 306 -9.54 34.33 -24.45
N ALA A 307 -9.64 34.97 -23.28
CA ALA A 307 -8.69 35.95 -22.72
C ALA A 307 -7.21 35.49 -22.68
N ASN A 308 -6.92 34.21 -22.89
CA ASN A 308 -5.59 33.60 -22.85
C ASN A 308 -5.14 32.96 -24.18
N ALA A 309 -5.79 33.27 -25.31
CA ALA A 309 -5.50 32.67 -26.62
C ALA A 309 -4.01 32.78 -27.04
N LYS A 310 -3.37 33.93 -26.75
CA LYS A 310 -1.97 34.17 -27.09
C LYS A 310 -1.00 33.30 -26.26
N ALA A 311 -1.25 33.18 -24.96
CA ALA A 311 -0.45 32.33 -24.07
C ALA A 311 -0.62 30.85 -24.42
N LYS A 312 -1.84 30.43 -24.77
CA LYS A 312 -2.13 29.06 -25.22
C LYS A 312 -1.42 28.71 -26.52
N LYS A 313 -1.41 29.63 -27.50
CA LYS A 313 -0.71 29.46 -28.78
C LYS A 313 0.80 29.31 -28.60
N GLU A 314 1.37 30.06 -27.65
CA GLU A 314 2.79 29.98 -27.31
C GLU A 314 3.15 28.64 -26.63
N VAL A 315 2.33 28.18 -25.68
CA VAL A 315 2.51 26.87 -25.04
C VAL A 315 2.39 25.73 -26.06
N MET A 316 1.41 25.79 -26.96
CA MET A 316 1.25 24.80 -28.04
C MET A 316 2.44 24.78 -29.00
N LYS A 317 3.01 25.95 -29.32
CA LYS A 317 4.22 26.03 -30.16
C LYS A 317 5.42 25.35 -29.49
N ARG A 318 5.60 25.56 -28.18
CA ARG A 318 6.67 24.91 -27.41
C ARG A 318 6.51 23.40 -27.32
N ILE A 319 5.30 22.91 -27.05
CA ILE A 319 4.99 21.48 -27.02
C ILE A 319 5.24 20.85 -28.40
N PHE A 320 4.86 21.54 -29.47
CA PHE A 320 5.09 21.08 -30.83
C PHE A 320 6.59 20.96 -31.17
N GLN A 321 7.39 21.96 -30.80
CA GLN A 321 8.85 21.92 -31.01
C GLN A 321 9.51 20.79 -30.21
N ALA A 322 9.18 20.65 -28.92
CA ALA A 322 9.73 19.58 -28.09
C ALA A 322 9.40 18.18 -28.64
N ASN A 323 8.19 17.98 -29.16
CA ASN A 323 7.79 16.70 -29.75
C ASN A 323 8.45 16.45 -31.12
N LEU A 324 8.74 17.49 -31.89
CA LEU A 324 9.48 17.37 -33.15
C LEU A 324 10.93 16.95 -32.89
N GLU A 325 11.58 17.54 -31.89
CA GLU A 325 12.92 17.17 -31.44
C GLU A 325 12.96 15.71 -30.95
N LEU A 326 11.98 15.31 -30.14
CA LEU A 326 11.85 13.93 -29.66
C LEU A 326 11.71 12.93 -30.83
N LYS A 327 10.94 13.28 -31.85
CA LYS A 327 10.76 12.44 -33.05
C LYS A 327 12.04 12.32 -33.87
N GLN A 328 12.80 13.41 -33.99
CA GLN A 328 14.11 13.40 -34.65
C GLN A 328 15.10 12.51 -33.90
N GLN A 329 15.12 12.56 -32.56
CA GLN A 329 15.94 11.69 -31.71
C GLN A 329 15.56 10.21 -31.87
N LEU A 330 14.28 9.89 -31.87
CA LEU A 330 13.79 8.52 -32.07
C LEU A 330 14.08 7.99 -33.48
N SER A 331 14.11 8.86 -34.50
CA SER A 331 14.45 8.46 -35.88
C SER A 331 15.95 8.34 -36.17
N SER A 332 16.80 8.96 -35.34
CA SER A 332 18.26 8.93 -35.49
C SER A 332 18.96 7.92 -34.58
N GLY A 333 18.20 7.23 -33.72
CA GLY A 333 18.68 6.19 -32.80
C GLY A 333 18.47 4.73 -33.26
N ASN A 334 18.28 4.49 -34.56
CA ASN A 334 18.23 3.15 -35.16
C ASN A 334 19.52 2.83 -35.92
#